data_AF-A0A527ZFF0-F1
#
_entry.id   AF-A0A527ZFF0-F1
#
_cell.length_a   1.000
_cell.length_b   1.000
_cell.length_c   1.000
_cell.angle_alpha   90.00
_cell.angle_beta   90.00
_cell.angle_gamma   90.00
#
_symmetry.space_group_name_H-M   'P 1'
#
loop_
_entity.id
_entity.type
_entity.pdbx_description
1 polymer ?
#
loop_
_entity_poly.entity_id
_entity_poly.type
_entity_poly.pdbx_seq_one_letter_code
_entity_poly.pdbx_strand_id
1 'polypeptide(L)' 'QAFFAQPFNGRMFDCGSKEGFIQANVAFALARDDMKGPIFEMLQEFVRLHERRVEAA' A
#
# COMPACT_ATOMS: atom_id res chain seq x y z
N GLN A 1 -24.09 -21.65 -23.93
CA GLN A 1 -24.47 -20.91 -22.70
C GLN A 1 -23.91 -19.50 -22.82
N ALA A 2 -24.68 -18.46 -22.54
CA ALA A 2 -24.20 -17.07 -22.59
C ALA A 2 -23.41 -16.73 -21.33
N PHE A 3 -22.42 -15.84 -21.46
CA PHE A 3 -21.62 -15.31 -20.35
C PHE A 3 -21.52 -13.79 -20.49
N PHE A 4 -21.56 -13.07 -19.37
CA PHE A 4 -21.58 -11.61 -19.34
C PHE A 4 -20.53 -11.12 -18.35
N ALA A 5 -19.95 -9.94 -18.62
CA ALA A 5 -19.03 -9.26 -17.72
C ALA A 5 -19.36 -7.77 -17.68
N GLN A 6 -19.15 -7.13 -16.53
CA GLN A 6 -19.30 -5.70 -16.33
C GLN A 6 -17.98 -5.14 -15.81
N PRO A 7 -17.34 -4.18 -16.50
CA PRO A 7 -16.11 -3.56 -16.01
C PRO A 7 -16.34 -2.86 -14.67
N PHE A 8 -15.46 -3.12 -13.70
CA PHE A 8 -15.41 -2.38 -12.45
C PHE A 8 -14.63 -1.08 -12.64
N ASN A 9 -15.19 0.05 -12.20
CA ASN A 9 -14.51 1.34 -12.19
C ASN A 9 -14.11 1.71 -10.76
N GLY A 10 -12.94 1.23 -10.35
CA GLY A 10 -12.35 1.54 -9.05
C GLY A 10 -10.97 0.93 -8.92
N ARG A 11 -10.36 1.10 -7.74
CA ARG A 11 -9.05 0.53 -7.45
C ARG A 11 -9.19 -0.77 -6.68
N MET A 12 -8.51 -1.82 -7.16
CA MET A 12 -8.35 -3.07 -6.44
C MET A 12 -6.91 -3.20 -5.91
N PHE A 13 -6.76 -3.92 -4.81
CA PHE A 13 -5.47 -4.37 -4.31
C PHE A 13 -5.45 -5.90 -4.37
N ASP A 14 -4.38 -6.47 -4.93
CA ASP A 14 -4.21 -7.93 -4.95
C ASP A 14 -3.65 -8.41 -3.60
N CYS A 15 -4.55 -8.62 -2.63
CA CYS A 15 -4.19 -9.15 -1.32
C CYS A 15 -3.77 -10.64 -1.34
N GLY A 16 -3.76 -11.30 -2.50
CA GLY A 16 -3.17 -12.65 -2.65
C GLY A 16 -1.64 -12.65 -2.70
N SER A 17 -1.04 -11.50 -3.01
CA SER A 17 0.41 -11.30 -2.97
C SER A 17 0.85 -10.65 -1.66
N LYS A 18 2.11 -10.87 -1.25
CA LYS A 18 2.68 -10.26 -0.03
C LYS A 18 2.74 -8.75 -0.17
N GLU A 19 3.19 -8.30 -1.34
CA GLU A 19 3.34 -6.90 -1.70
C GLU A 19 1.97 -6.21 -1.75
N GLY A 20 0.97 -6.84 -2.37
CA GLY A 20 -0.38 -6.28 -2.47
C GLY A 20 -1.11 -6.24 -1.13
N PHE A 21 -0.89 -7.22 -0.24
CA PHE A 21 -1.40 -7.15 1.14
C PHE A 21 -0.82 -5.95 1.90
N ILE A 22 0.49 -5.71 1.82
CA ILE A 22 1.13 -4.56 2.45
C ILE A 22 0.60 -3.26 1.82
N GLN A 23 0.51 -3.20 0.49
CA GLN A 23 0.03 -2.03 -0.23
C GLN A 23 -1.40 -1.65 0.16
N ALA A 24 -2.30 -2.63 0.30
CA ALA A 24 -3.66 -2.42 0.73
C ALA A 24 -3.69 -1.78 2.13
N ASN A 25 -3.00 -2.40 3.10
CA ASN A 25 -2.98 -1.91 4.47
C ASN A 25 -2.41 -0.49 4.57
N VAL A 26 -1.32 -0.19 3.87
CA VAL A 26 -0.74 1.16 3.81
C VAL A 26 -1.74 2.16 3.23
N ALA A 27 -2.39 1.84 2.12
CA ALA A 27 -3.34 2.73 1.47
C ALA A 27 -4.56 3.04 2.36
N PHE A 28 -5.14 2.02 3.01
CA PHE A 28 -6.27 2.21 3.92
C PHE A 28 -5.88 2.95 5.19
N ALA A 29 -4.68 2.70 5.74
CA ALA A 29 -4.19 3.41 6.92
C ALA A 29 -3.95 4.90 6.65
N LEU A 30 -3.40 5.25 5.49
CA LEU A 30 -3.18 6.64 5.09
C LEU A 30 -4.48 7.39 4.75
N ALA A 31 -5.56 6.67 4.42
CA ALA A 31 -6.87 7.27 4.16
C ALA A 31 -7.65 7.63 5.45
N ARG A 32 -7.21 7.15 6.62
CA ARG A 32 -7.90 7.31 7.90
C ARG A 32 -7.35 8.46 8.71
N ASP A 33 -8.19 9.37 9.19
CA ASP A 33 -7.75 10.57 9.90
C ASP A 33 -7.04 10.29 11.23
N ASP A 34 -7.45 9.24 11.94
CA ASP A 34 -6.86 8.78 13.21
C ASP A 34 -5.49 8.09 13.03
N MET A 35 -5.18 7.63 11.82
CA MET A 35 -3.99 6.82 11.53
C MET A 35 -2.99 7.51 10.59
N LYS A 36 -3.44 8.38 9.69
CA LYS A 36 -2.63 8.90 8.58
C LYS A 36 -1.35 9.59 9.05
N GLY A 37 -1.40 10.34 10.15
CA GLY A 37 -0.24 11.08 10.68
C GLY A 37 0.88 10.14 11.12
N PRO A 38 0.65 9.32 12.17
CA PRO A 38 1.65 8.35 12.65
C PRO A 38 2.15 7.38 11.57
N ILE A 39 1.26 6.93 10.67
CA ILE A 39 1.62 6.00 9.59
C ILE A 39 2.51 6.68 8.55
N PHE A 40 2.21 7.93 8.17
CA PHE A 40 3.03 8.67 7.22
C PHE A 40 4.44 8.92 7.78
N GLU A 41 4.55 9.32 9.04
CA GLU A 41 5.83 9.51 9.73
C GLU A 41 6.66 8.21 9.76
N MET A 42 6.04 7.10 10.15
CA MET A 42 6.68 5.78 10.18
C MET A 42 7.20 5.36 8.79
N LEU A 43 6.39 5.55 7.74
CA LEU A 43 6.79 5.19 6.38
C LEU A 43 7.98 6.05 5.91
N GLN A 44 8.00 7.35 6.23
CA GLN A 44 9.15 8.19 5.90
C GLN A 44 10.43 7.72 6.60
N GLU A 45 10.35 7.29 7.85
CA GLU A 45 11.50 6.74 8.58
C GLU A 45 12.04 5.47 7.88
N PHE A 46 11.17 4.55 7.49
CA PHE A 46 11.57 3.32 6.81
C PHE A 46 12.24 3.58 5.47
N VAL A 47 11.71 4.51 4.68
CA VAL A 47 12.32 4.90 3.39
C VAL A 47 13.72 5.47 3.60
N ARG A 48 13.88 6.44 4.52
CA ARG A 48 15.20 7.01 4.84
C ARG A 48 16.19 5.95 5.33
N LEU A 49 15.73 5.00 6.16
CA LEU A 49 16.58 3.92 6.65
C LEU A 49 17.03 2.99 5.52
N HIS A 50 16.13 2.69 4.58
CA HIS A 50 16.44 1.86 3.42
C HIS A 50 17.46 2.56 2.51
N GLU A 51 17.26 3.83 2.20
CA GLU A 51 18.19 4.63 1.38
C GLU A 51 19.61 4.62 1.96
N ARG A 52 19.76 4.88 3.27
CA ARG A 52 21.08 4.83 3.93
C ARG A 52 21.76 3.46 3.86
N ARG A 53 20.97 2.37 3.90
CA ARG A 53 21.52 1.01 3.78
C ARG A 53 21.98 0.70 2.37
N VAL A 54 21.26 1.22 1.37
CA VAL A 54 21.65 1.07 -0.04
C VAL A 54 22.92 1.86 -0.34
N GLU A 55 23.05 3.08 0.19
CA GLU A 55 24.26 3.91 0.02
C GLU A 55 25.51 3.32 0.68
N ALA A 56 25.33 2.55 1.76
CA ALA A 56 26.42 1.92 2.49
C ALA A 56 26.85 0.54 1.96
N ALA A 57 26.10 -0.02 1.00
CA ALA A 57 26.34 -1.34 0.39
C ALA A 57 27.04 -1.20 -0.96
#